data_AF-A0A7Y4ZGY7-F1
#
_entry.id   AF-A0A7Y4ZGY7-F1
#
_cell.length_a   1.000
_cell.length_b   1.000
_cell.length_c   1.000
_cell.angle_alpha   90.00
_cell.angle_beta   90.00
_cell.angle_gamma   90.00
#
_symmetry.space_group_name_H-M   'P 1'
#
loop_
_entity.id
_entity.type
_entity.pdbx_description
1 polymer ?
#
loop_
_entity_poly.entity_id
_entity_poly.type
_entity_poly.pdbx_seq_one_letter_code
_entity_poly.pdbx_strand_id
1 'polypeptide(L)'
;MSTNLDPVSSRAPRPSLPGVCNDVPALLAFEAPYLAEKLVKRGVAADEAEAVALFQEVKKYLVLSALHASRAIPMFSRRVDEAWHQFVLFTREYAAFSRTFFGRFVHHHPREAALGRAPGDEEPMSLPEFAAHYAALFGDLSPLWQDACGLRLSTHLARRRWGKPMVVRRTEHAAELVLLRKPPMVLCAVPFRAEAALTFAIETPAFYVRELPGLGAEERLSLAASLVHLEVLDVSP
;
A
#
# COMPACT_ATOMS: atom_id res chain seq x y z
N MET A 1 -31.90 3.31 48.12
CA MET A 1 -30.52 3.09 47.62
C MET A 1 -30.62 2.17 46.42
N SER A 2 -30.31 2.70 45.24
CA SER A 2 -29.82 1.98 44.05
C SER A 2 -29.87 2.96 42.88
N THR A 3 -28.74 3.62 42.63
CA THR A 3 -28.50 4.47 41.47
C THR A 3 -27.96 3.57 40.34
N ASN A 4 -28.71 3.45 39.25
CA ASN A 4 -28.21 2.91 38.00
C ASN A 4 -27.30 3.96 37.34
N LEU A 5 -26.05 3.58 37.08
CA LEU A 5 -25.11 4.34 36.26
C LEU A 5 -25.04 3.64 34.90
N ASP A 6 -25.59 4.28 33.87
CA ASP A 6 -25.34 3.93 32.49
C ASP A 6 -23.87 4.25 32.13
N PRO A 7 -23.17 3.41 31.34
CA PRO A 7 -21.84 3.72 30.89
C PRO A 7 -21.91 4.73 29.73
N VAL A 8 -21.58 5.98 30.02
CA VAL A 8 -21.29 6.99 29.00
C VAL A 8 -20.09 6.51 28.19
N SER A 9 -20.35 6.06 26.96
CA SER A 9 -19.34 5.83 25.93
C SER A 9 -18.71 7.18 25.59
N SER A 10 -17.59 7.47 26.24
CA SER A 10 -16.74 8.63 25.96
C SER A 10 -15.99 8.39 24.65
N ARG A 11 -16.63 8.71 23.53
CA ARG A 11 -15.93 8.89 22.26
C ARG A 11 -15.30 10.27 22.31
N ALA A 12 -13.96 10.31 22.37
CA ALA A 12 -13.21 11.56 22.35
C ALA A 12 -13.67 12.46 21.17
N PRO A 13 -13.76 13.79 21.37
CA PRO A 13 -14.14 14.69 20.30
C PRO A 13 -13.13 14.59 19.15
N ARG A 14 -13.63 14.35 17.93
CA ARG A 14 -12.79 14.34 16.73
C ARG A 14 -12.24 15.77 16.52
N PRO A 15 -10.93 15.94 16.31
CA PRO A 15 -10.37 17.27 16.15
C PRO A 15 -10.93 17.92 14.87
N SER A 16 -11.59 19.06 15.02
CA SER A 16 -11.70 20.05 13.95
C SER A 16 -10.31 20.63 13.74
N LEU A 17 -9.80 20.55 12.50
CA LEU A 17 -8.43 20.96 12.15
C LEU A 17 -8.48 22.26 11.35
N PRO A 18 -8.56 23.43 12.02
CA PRO A 18 -8.71 24.71 11.33
C PRO A 18 -7.51 25.00 10.42
N GLY A 19 -7.79 25.27 9.15
CA GLY A 19 -6.82 25.75 8.15
C GLY A 19 -6.27 24.71 7.18
N VAL A 20 -6.65 23.43 7.30
CA VAL A 20 -6.05 22.34 6.51
C VAL A 20 -7.08 21.55 5.70
N CYS A 21 -8.18 21.13 6.35
CA CYS A 21 -9.30 20.44 5.73
C CYS A 21 -10.60 21.01 6.29
N ASN A 22 -11.50 21.48 5.41
CA ASN A 22 -12.70 22.20 5.81
C ASN A 22 -13.69 21.34 6.62
N ASP A 23 -13.82 20.05 6.29
CA ASP A 23 -14.69 19.10 6.98
C ASP A 23 -14.19 17.65 6.77
N VAL A 24 -13.41 17.12 7.72
CA VAL A 24 -12.85 15.76 7.64
C VAL A 24 -13.95 14.68 7.64
N PRO A 25 -14.98 14.72 8.50
CA PRO A 25 -16.11 13.81 8.39
C PRO A 25 -16.79 13.78 7.03
N ALA A 26 -17.11 14.94 6.44
CA ALA A 26 -17.72 15.01 5.11
C ALA A 26 -16.77 14.52 4.00
N LEU A 27 -15.48 14.82 4.11
CA LEU A 27 -14.46 14.29 3.21
C LEU A 27 -14.47 12.77 3.24
N LEU A 28 -14.39 12.15 4.42
CA LEU A 28 -14.38 10.70 4.56
C LEU A 28 -15.72 10.06 4.14
N ALA A 29 -16.83 10.80 4.19
CA ALA A 29 -18.12 10.37 3.67
C ALA A 29 -18.28 10.54 2.15
N PHE A 30 -17.39 11.27 1.47
CA PHE A 30 -17.49 11.50 0.03
C PHE A 30 -17.43 10.19 -0.76
N GLU A 31 -18.41 9.98 -1.63
CA GLU A 31 -18.55 8.78 -2.46
C GLU A 31 -18.15 9.05 -3.91
N ALA A 32 -17.56 8.06 -4.55
CA ALA A 32 -17.14 8.10 -5.95
C ALA A 32 -17.44 6.75 -6.63
N PRO A 33 -18.72 6.40 -6.89
CA PRO A 33 -19.07 5.10 -7.47
C PRO A 33 -18.43 4.87 -8.85
N TYR A 34 -18.25 5.94 -9.63
CA TYR A 34 -17.53 5.90 -10.92
C TYR A 34 -16.06 5.48 -10.77
N LEU A 35 -15.41 5.85 -9.66
CA LEU A 35 -14.06 5.42 -9.35
C LEU A 35 -14.07 3.96 -8.93
N ALA A 36 -15.02 3.55 -8.08
CA ALA A 36 -15.14 2.16 -7.66
C ALA A 36 -15.28 1.20 -8.85
N GLU A 37 -16.19 1.52 -9.79
CA GLU A 37 -16.36 0.77 -11.05
C GLU A 37 -15.05 0.70 -11.86
N LYS A 38 -14.35 1.83 -11.97
CA LYS A 38 -13.08 1.93 -12.71
C LYS A 38 -11.98 1.06 -12.08
N LEU A 39 -11.87 1.05 -10.75
CA LEU A 39 -10.85 0.27 -10.03
C LEU A 39 -11.09 -1.23 -10.17
N VAL A 40 -12.36 -1.68 -10.14
CA VAL A 40 -12.71 -3.08 -10.39
C VAL A 40 -12.37 -3.45 -11.84
N LYS A 41 -12.81 -2.65 -12.81
CA LYS A 41 -12.57 -2.91 -14.23
C LYS A 41 -11.08 -2.98 -14.60
N ARG A 42 -10.23 -2.19 -13.94
CA ARG A 42 -8.77 -2.21 -14.15
C ARG A 42 -8.06 -3.33 -13.38
N GLY A 43 -8.75 -4.07 -12.53
CA GLY A 43 -8.12 -5.08 -11.69
C GLY A 43 -7.29 -4.49 -10.55
N VAL A 44 -7.57 -3.26 -10.11
CA VAL A 44 -6.98 -2.65 -8.91
C VAL A 44 -7.72 -3.10 -7.65
N ALA A 45 -9.05 -3.24 -7.75
CA ALA A 45 -9.96 -3.76 -6.71
C ALA A 45 -10.66 -5.04 -7.21
N ALA A 46 -10.89 -6.01 -6.32
CA ALA A 46 -11.42 -7.33 -6.66
C ALA A 46 -12.93 -7.26 -6.85
N ASP A 47 -13.55 -6.44 -6.00
CA ASP A 47 -14.95 -6.11 -6.01
C ASP A 47 -15.12 -4.63 -5.61
N GLU A 48 -16.38 -4.19 -5.61
CA GLU A 48 -16.75 -2.82 -5.24
C GLU A 48 -16.38 -2.49 -3.79
N ALA A 49 -16.50 -3.44 -2.87
CA ALA A 49 -16.20 -3.22 -1.46
C ALA A 49 -14.71 -2.90 -1.24
N GLU A 50 -13.82 -3.66 -1.89
CA GLU A 50 -12.38 -3.37 -1.88
C GLU A 50 -12.07 -2.04 -2.57
N ALA A 51 -12.79 -1.68 -3.63
CA ALA A 51 -12.60 -0.41 -4.33
C ALA A 51 -12.97 0.79 -3.44
N VAL A 52 -14.08 0.69 -2.73
CA VAL A 52 -14.51 1.68 -1.73
C VAL A 52 -13.49 1.77 -0.59
N ALA A 53 -12.97 0.63 -0.11
CA ALA A 53 -11.95 0.61 0.93
C ALA A 53 -10.63 1.28 0.47
N LEU A 54 -10.16 1.02 -0.76
CA LEU A 54 -9.01 1.70 -1.34
C LEU A 54 -9.23 3.21 -1.42
N PHE A 55 -10.41 3.64 -1.88
CA PHE A 55 -10.71 5.08 -1.93
C PHE A 55 -10.79 5.71 -0.54
N GLN A 56 -11.23 4.98 0.48
CA GLN A 56 -11.15 5.44 1.87
C GLN A 56 -9.70 5.67 2.30
N GLU A 57 -8.77 4.78 1.94
CA GLU A 57 -7.34 4.97 2.26
C GLU A 57 -6.71 6.15 1.50
N VAL A 58 -7.11 6.39 0.25
CA VAL A 58 -6.71 7.61 -0.49
C VAL A 58 -7.14 8.86 0.28
N LYS A 59 -8.39 8.92 0.73
CA LYS A 59 -8.92 10.07 1.47
C LYS A 59 -8.19 10.30 2.79
N LYS A 60 -7.91 9.24 3.56
CA LYS A 60 -7.13 9.30 4.81
C LYS A 60 -5.70 9.81 4.56
N TYR A 61 -5.07 9.33 3.50
CA TYR A 61 -3.74 9.79 3.09
C TYR A 61 -3.73 11.28 2.75
N LEU A 62 -4.72 11.77 2.00
CA LEU A 62 -4.83 13.19 1.66
C LEU A 62 -5.03 14.06 2.90
N VAL A 63 -5.81 13.61 3.89
CA VAL A 63 -5.96 14.30 5.18
C VAL A 63 -4.62 14.39 5.91
N LEU A 64 -3.90 13.27 6.05
CA LEU A 64 -2.56 13.27 6.68
C LEU A 64 -1.57 14.16 5.94
N SER A 65 -1.55 14.09 4.61
CA SER A 65 -0.66 14.90 3.77
C SER A 65 -0.92 16.39 3.93
N ALA A 66 -2.20 16.78 4.06
CA ALA A 66 -2.56 18.15 4.32
C ALA A 66 -2.13 18.59 5.73
N LEU A 67 -2.26 17.72 6.74
CA LEU A 67 -1.88 18.01 8.13
C LEU A 67 -0.38 18.18 8.33
N HIS A 68 0.41 17.49 7.52
CA HIS A 68 1.87 17.55 7.55
C HIS A 68 2.41 18.32 6.34
N ALA A 69 1.78 19.42 5.93
CA ALA A 69 2.14 20.15 4.71
C ALA A 69 3.60 20.64 4.64
N SER A 70 4.29 20.76 5.79
CA SER A 70 5.71 21.14 5.87
C SER A 70 6.68 19.98 5.68
N ARG A 71 6.21 18.72 5.67
CA ARG A 71 7.04 17.51 5.61
C ARG A 71 6.48 16.53 4.59
N ALA A 72 7.33 16.01 3.71
CA ALA A 72 6.90 15.04 2.71
C ALA A 72 6.42 13.73 3.39
N ILE A 73 5.21 13.28 3.06
CA ILE A 73 4.74 11.93 3.36
C ILE A 73 4.93 11.07 2.10
N PRO A 74 5.80 10.05 2.11
CA PRO A 74 5.92 9.13 0.98
C PRO A 74 4.63 8.33 0.77
N MET A 75 4.36 7.97 -0.48
CA MET A 75 3.31 6.99 -0.78
C MET A 75 3.83 5.58 -0.51
N PHE A 76 3.29 4.93 0.54
CA PHE A 76 3.75 3.61 1.01
C PHE A 76 3.07 2.41 0.35
N SER A 77 1.95 2.61 -0.35
CA SER A 77 1.18 1.54 -1.01
C SER A 77 0.96 1.87 -2.47
N ARG A 78 1.37 0.97 -3.38
CA ARG A 78 1.13 1.13 -4.81
C ARG A 78 -0.34 1.02 -5.16
N ARG A 79 -1.11 0.22 -4.40
CA ARG A 79 -2.55 0.07 -4.63
C ARG A 79 -3.30 1.35 -4.26
N VAL A 80 -2.93 1.99 -3.15
CA VAL A 80 -3.47 3.30 -2.76
C VAL A 80 -3.01 4.37 -3.74
N ASP A 81 -1.76 4.34 -4.19
CA ASP A 81 -1.23 5.24 -5.22
C ASP A 81 -2.03 5.15 -6.54
N GLU A 82 -2.23 3.93 -7.03
CA GLU A 82 -3.00 3.66 -8.25
C GLU A 82 -4.46 4.08 -8.10
N ALA A 83 -5.08 3.86 -6.94
CA ALA A 83 -6.43 4.34 -6.66
C ALA A 83 -6.51 5.88 -6.70
N TRP A 84 -5.53 6.57 -6.12
CA TRP A 84 -5.46 8.02 -6.17
C TRP A 84 -5.20 8.52 -7.60
N HIS A 85 -4.29 7.87 -8.34
CA HIS A 85 -4.02 8.17 -9.75
C HIS A 85 -5.31 8.05 -10.58
N GLN A 86 -6.05 6.96 -10.45
CA GLN A 86 -7.33 6.80 -11.18
C GLN A 86 -8.33 7.88 -10.79
N PHE A 87 -8.36 8.33 -9.52
CA PHE A 87 -9.23 9.43 -9.11
C PHE A 87 -8.85 10.77 -9.77
N VAL A 88 -7.55 11.08 -9.87
CA VAL A 88 -7.04 12.29 -10.54
C VAL A 88 -7.51 12.40 -11.99
N LEU A 89 -7.68 11.26 -12.68
CA LEU A 89 -8.16 11.22 -14.06
C LEU A 89 -9.64 11.62 -14.23
N PHE A 90 -10.44 11.58 -13.16
CA PHE A 90 -11.77 12.22 -13.13
C PHE A 90 -11.59 13.71 -12.84
N THR A 91 -10.95 14.42 -13.78
CA THR A 91 -10.34 15.74 -13.55
C THR A 91 -11.32 16.79 -13.01
N ARG A 92 -12.58 16.77 -13.46
CA ARG A 92 -13.61 17.70 -12.99
C ARG A 92 -14.02 17.40 -11.55
N GLU A 93 -14.31 16.13 -11.26
CA GLU A 93 -14.72 15.64 -9.95
C GLU A 93 -13.58 15.79 -8.94
N TYR A 94 -12.35 15.47 -9.33
CA TYR A 94 -11.15 15.62 -8.50
C TYR A 94 -10.83 17.08 -8.19
N ALA A 95 -10.96 17.99 -9.17
CA ALA A 95 -10.76 19.41 -8.94
C ALA A 95 -11.84 20.00 -8.01
N ALA A 96 -13.09 19.55 -8.13
CA ALA A 96 -14.17 19.92 -7.22
C ALA A 96 -13.90 19.41 -5.80
N PHE A 97 -13.61 18.11 -5.65
CA PHE A 97 -13.23 17.49 -4.37
C PHE A 97 -12.09 18.25 -3.69
N SER A 98 -11.02 18.53 -4.43
CA SER A 98 -9.84 19.23 -3.91
C SER A 98 -10.18 20.63 -3.41
N ARG A 99 -10.92 21.42 -4.22
CA ARG A 99 -11.34 22.78 -3.82
C ARG A 99 -12.29 22.75 -2.62
N THR A 100 -13.25 21.84 -2.59
CA THR A 100 -14.25 21.75 -1.51
C THR A 100 -13.59 21.44 -0.18
N PHE A 101 -12.70 20.44 -0.13
CA PHE A 101 -12.18 19.95 1.14
C PHE A 101 -10.84 20.57 1.55
N PHE A 102 -10.00 20.98 0.60
CA PHE A 102 -8.65 21.51 0.86
C PHE A 102 -8.47 22.97 0.42
N GLY A 103 -9.48 23.59 -0.19
CA GLY A 103 -9.41 24.98 -0.69
C GLY A 103 -8.51 25.20 -1.91
N ARG A 104 -7.80 24.15 -2.37
CA ARG A 104 -6.86 24.20 -3.50
C ARG A 104 -6.81 22.86 -4.22
N PHE A 105 -6.24 22.84 -5.42
CA PHE A 105 -5.94 21.58 -6.10
C PHE A 105 -4.83 20.83 -5.35
N VAL A 106 -5.05 19.54 -5.07
CA VAL A 106 -4.03 18.69 -4.44
C VAL A 106 -3.27 17.94 -5.53
N HIS A 107 -1.98 18.23 -5.69
CA HIS A 107 -1.16 17.60 -6.71
C HIS A 107 -0.80 16.17 -6.33
N HIS A 108 -0.89 15.26 -7.30
CA HIS A 108 -0.41 13.89 -7.17
C HIS A 108 1.10 13.85 -7.39
N HIS A 109 1.80 13.20 -6.46
CA HIS A 109 3.23 12.93 -6.57
C HIS A 109 3.40 11.41 -6.53
N PRO A 110 3.69 10.75 -7.67
CA PRO A 110 3.83 9.30 -7.72
C PRO A 110 4.90 8.80 -6.76
N ARG A 111 4.74 7.58 -6.24
CA ARG A 111 5.74 6.94 -5.36
C ARG A 111 7.16 6.97 -5.94
N GLU A 112 7.28 6.85 -7.27
CA GLU A 112 8.56 6.82 -7.99
C GLU A 112 9.21 8.20 -8.18
N ALA A 113 8.45 9.29 -8.01
CA ALA A 113 8.92 10.66 -8.19
C ALA A 113 9.56 11.28 -6.94
N ALA A 114 9.53 10.58 -5.79
CA ALA A 114 10.03 11.10 -4.50
C ALA A 114 11.57 11.22 -4.39
N LEU A 115 12.32 11.08 -5.50
CA LEU A 115 13.79 11.03 -5.50
C LEU A 115 14.49 12.35 -5.83
N GLY A 116 13.75 13.43 -6.12
CA GLY A 116 14.32 14.76 -6.34
C GLY A 116 14.30 15.60 -5.06
N ARG A 117 15.43 15.69 -4.34
CA ARG A 117 15.55 16.50 -3.10
C ARG A 117 16.36 17.77 -3.33
N ALA A 118 15.97 18.88 -2.71
CA ALA A 118 16.82 20.05 -2.54
C ALA A 118 17.62 19.92 -1.21
N PRO A 119 18.82 20.51 -1.09
CA PRO A 119 19.54 20.57 0.18
C PRO A 119 18.76 21.44 1.18
N GLY A 120 18.28 20.84 2.29
CA GLY A 120 17.56 21.54 3.37
C GLY A 120 16.15 21.03 3.66
N ASP A 121 15.61 20.13 2.83
CA ASP A 121 14.30 19.50 3.10
C ASP A 121 14.38 18.60 4.35
N GLU A 122 13.35 18.64 5.21
CA GLU A 122 13.20 17.67 6.30
C GLU A 122 13.17 16.23 5.75
N GLU A 123 13.74 15.29 6.49
CA GLU A 123 13.66 13.88 6.09
C GLU A 123 12.20 13.45 5.92
N PRO A 124 11.84 12.76 4.82
CA PRO A 124 10.49 12.28 4.62
C PRO A 124 10.02 11.43 5.80
N MET A 125 8.71 11.45 6.07
CA MET A 125 8.13 10.60 7.09
C MET A 125 8.43 9.13 6.81
N SER A 126 8.84 8.37 7.81
CA SER A 126 9.02 6.92 7.73
C SER A 126 7.68 6.18 7.84
N LEU A 127 7.62 4.92 7.40
CA LEU A 127 6.39 4.11 7.50
C LEU A 127 5.91 3.93 8.96
N PRO A 128 6.78 3.68 9.96
CA PRO A 128 6.34 3.60 11.35
C PRO A 128 5.75 4.92 11.89
N GLU A 129 6.34 6.05 11.53
CA GLU A 129 5.79 7.38 11.88
C GLU A 129 4.45 7.60 11.21
N PHE A 130 4.33 7.29 9.90
CA PHE A 130 3.07 7.38 9.17
C PHE A 130 1.97 6.52 9.82
N ALA A 131 2.30 5.29 10.19
CA ALA A 131 1.37 4.39 10.87
C ALA A 131 0.91 4.96 12.22
N ALA A 132 1.81 5.60 12.98
CA ALA A 132 1.46 6.24 14.25
C ALA A 132 0.52 7.44 14.06
N HIS A 133 0.79 8.31 13.09
CA HIS A 133 -0.08 9.44 12.76
C HIS A 133 -1.44 9.00 12.22
N TYR A 134 -1.45 7.97 11.37
CA TYR A 134 -2.67 7.34 10.90
C TYR A 134 -3.50 6.79 12.06
N ALA A 135 -2.86 6.04 12.96
CA ALA A 135 -3.53 5.41 14.10
C ALA A 135 -4.20 6.41 15.03
N ALA A 136 -3.56 7.54 15.27
CA ALA A 136 -4.10 8.62 16.10
C ALA A 136 -5.41 9.21 15.55
N LEU A 137 -5.63 9.19 14.22
CA LEU A 137 -6.80 9.79 13.58
C LEU A 137 -7.87 8.77 13.18
N PHE A 138 -7.45 7.59 12.73
CA PHE A 138 -8.32 6.65 12.02
C PHE A 138 -8.37 5.25 12.65
N GLY A 139 -7.58 4.98 13.69
CA GLY A 139 -7.39 3.64 14.25
C GLY A 139 -6.39 2.81 13.44
N ASP A 140 -6.37 1.49 13.64
CA ASP A 140 -5.33 0.61 13.10
C ASP A 140 -5.10 0.78 11.59
N LEU A 141 -3.83 0.72 11.19
CA LEU A 141 -3.43 0.84 9.80
C LEU A 141 -4.06 -0.27 8.96
N SER A 142 -4.81 0.12 7.93
CA SER A 142 -5.46 -0.83 7.03
C SER A 142 -4.44 -1.77 6.35
N PRO A 143 -4.73 -3.07 6.20
CA PRO A 143 -3.89 -3.99 5.43
C PRO A 143 -3.65 -3.55 3.98
N LEU A 144 -4.49 -2.68 3.42
CA LEU A 144 -4.31 -2.10 2.08
C LEU A 144 -3.04 -1.24 1.94
N TRP A 145 -2.41 -0.87 3.05
CA TRP A 145 -1.10 -0.22 3.07
C TRP A 145 0.07 -1.18 2.83
N GLN A 146 -0.17 -2.49 2.81
CA GLN A 146 0.85 -3.50 2.56
C GLN A 146 0.68 -4.04 1.13
N ASP A 147 1.65 -3.79 0.25
CA ASP A 147 1.57 -4.22 -1.16
C ASP A 147 1.47 -5.75 -1.34
N ALA A 148 1.96 -6.52 -0.36
CA ALA A 148 1.79 -7.97 -0.30
C ALA A 148 0.32 -8.39 -0.10
N CYS A 149 -0.51 -7.52 0.47
CA CYS A 149 -1.94 -7.76 0.68
C CYS A 149 -2.75 -7.39 -0.58
N GLY A 150 -3.38 -8.41 -1.17
CA GLY A 150 -4.24 -8.26 -2.34
C GLY A 150 -3.52 -8.35 -3.68
N LEU A 151 -2.40 -9.06 -3.73
CA LEU A 151 -1.86 -9.56 -4.99
C LEU A 151 -2.91 -10.39 -5.74
N ARG A 152 -2.80 -10.39 -7.06
CA ARG A 152 -3.63 -11.18 -7.98
C ARG A 152 -2.75 -11.93 -8.94
N LEU A 153 -3.32 -12.93 -9.59
CA LEU A 153 -2.68 -13.62 -10.72
C LEU A 153 -2.33 -12.63 -11.86
N SER A 154 -3.05 -11.52 -11.95
CA SER A 154 -2.79 -10.42 -12.88
C SER A 154 -1.82 -9.36 -12.36
N THR A 155 -1.37 -9.43 -11.11
CA THR A 155 -0.40 -8.47 -10.58
C THR A 155 0.95 -8.68 -11.24
N HIS A 156 1.51 -7.60 -11.77
CA HIS A 156 2.84 -7.55 -12.32
C HIS A 156 3.84 -7.30 -11.17
N LEU A 157 4.91 -8.09 -11.14
CA LEU A 157 5.96 -8.02 -10.14
C LEU A 157 7.29 -7.76 -10.84
N ALA A 158 8.13 -6.92 -10.24
CA ALA A 158 9.47 -6.67 -10.69
C ALA A 158 10.47 -7.05 -9.59
N ARG A 159 11.61 -7.61 -9.99
CA ARG A 159 12.66 -7.94 -9.06
C ARG A 159 13.30 -6.66 -8.52
N ARG A 160 13.33 -6.52 -7.19
CA ARG A 160 14.03 -5.39 -6.55
C ARG A 160 15.52 -5.48 -6.82
N ARG A 161 16.21 -4.32 -6.94
CA ARG A 161 17.66 -4.31 -7.11
C ARG A 161 18.35 -4.56 -5.78
N TRP A 162 19.04 -5.69 -5.69
CA TRP A 162 19.86 -6.07 -4.54
C TRP A 162 21.33 -5.74 -4.81
N GLY A 163 22.01 -5.18 -3.82
CA GLY A 163 23.47 -5.00 -3.87
C GLY A 163 24.25 -6.31 -3.68
N LYS A 164 23.58 -7.43 -3.38
CA LYS A 164 24.19 -8.75 -3.14
C LYS A 164 23.38 -9.84 -3.85
N PRO A 165 24.05 -10.86 -4.42
CA PRO A 165 23.36 -11.94 -5.13
C PRO A 165 22.53 -12.80 -4.18
N MET A 166 21.47 -13.39 -4.72
CA MET A 166 20.59 -14.32 -4.04
C MET A 166 20.60 -15.64 -4.82
N VAL A 167 20.52 -16.76 -4.10
CA VAL A 167 20.51 -18.09 -4.71
C VAL A 167 19.43 -18.95 -4.07
N VAL A 168 18.87 -19.87 -4.85
CA VAL A 168 18.06 -20.96 -4.30
C VAL A 168 19.00 -22.12 -3.98
N ARG A 169 18.98 -22.59 -2.74
CA ARG A 169 19.75 -23.73 -2.27
C ARG A 169 18.81 -24.82 -1.80
N ARG A 170 19.00 -26.04 -2.32
CA ARG A 170 18.28 -27.22 -1.83
C ARG A 170 18.91 -27.73 -0.53
N THR A 171 18.08 -28.05 0.45
CA THR A 171 18.45 -28.74 1.69
C THR A 171 17.76 -30.10 1.78
N GLU A 172 17.93 -30.81 2.90
CA GLU A 172 17.26 -32.09 3.15
C GLU A 172 15.72 -31.95 3.20
N HIS A 173 15.21 -30.79 3.61
CA HIS A 173 13.78 -30.61 3.89
C HIS A 173 13.08 -29.61 2.98
N ALA A 174 13.81 -28.68 2.34
CA ALA A 174 13.21 -27.58 1.59
C ALA A 174 14.15 -26.99 0.54
N ALA A 175 13.61 -26.10 -0.31
CA ALA A 175 14.40 -25.17 -1.09
C ALA A 175 14.46 -23.82 -0.36
N GLU A 176 15.65 -23.30 -0.11
CA GLU A 176 15.88 -22.07 0.64
C GLU A 176 16.31 -20.94 -0.28
N LEU A 177 15.71 -19.76 -0.12
CA LEU A 177 16.22 -18.53 -0.71
C LEU A 177 17.28 -17.94 0.22
N VAL A 178 18.51 -17.81 -0.28
CA VAL A 178 19.65 -17.37 0.51
C VAL A 178 20.23 -16.08 -0.06
N LEU A 179 20.32 -15.06 0.78
CA LEU A 179 21.08 -13.84 0.50
C LEU A 179 22.57 -14.10 0.76
N LEU A 180 23.38 -13.96 -0.29
CA LEU A 180 24.83 -14.16 -0.21
C LEU A 180 25.50 -12.95 0.45
N ARG A 181 25.54 -12.98 1.78
CA ARG A 181 26.30 -12.07 2.64
C ARG A 181 27.23 -12.88 3.57
N LYS A 182 28.06 -12.21 4.36
CA LYS A 182 28.89 -12.87 5.38
C LYS A 182 28.35 -12.52 6.78
N PRO A 183 27.78 -13.47 7.54
CA PRO A 183 27.44 -14.85 7.17
C PRO A 183 26.20 -14.92 6.24
N PRO A 184 26.02 -16.00 5.46
CA PRO A 184 24.84 -16.18 4.60
C PRO A 184 23.54 -16.08 5.42
N MET A 185 22.50 -15.52 4.82
CA MET A 185 21.20 -15.31 5.49
C MET A 185 20.10 -15.97 4.68
N VAL A 186 19.37 -16.89 5.31
CA VAL A 186 18.16 -17.50 4.73
C VAL A 186 17.01 -16.49 4.85
N LEU A 187 16.37 -16.17 3.72
CA LEU A 187 15.22 -15.26 3.67
C LEU A 187 13.91 -16.02 3.82
N CYS A 188 13.77 -17.14 3.13
CA CYS A 188 12.63 -18.05 3.25
C CYS A 188 13.00 -19.47 2.86
N ALA A 189 12.16 -20.42 3.26
CA ALA A 189 12.20 -21.81 2.84
C ALA A 189 10.84 -22.19 2.23
N VAL A 190 10.85 -22.89 1.11
CA VAL A 190 9.66 -23.33 0.39
C VAL A 190 9.71 -24.85 0.18
N PRO A 191 8.57 -25.54 0.08
CA PRO A 191 8.57 -26.96 -0.27
C PRO A 191 9.17 -27.17 -1.67
N PHE A 192 9.74 -28.34 -1.94
CA PHE A 192 10.43 -28.61 -3.21
C PHE A 192 9.56 -28.36 -4.46
N ARG A 193 8.23 -28.52 -4.36
CA ARG A 193 7.31 -28.20 -5.47
C ARG A 193 7.32 -26.73 -5.88
N ALA A 194 7.66 -25.82 -4.96
CA ALA A 194 7.76 -24.38 -5.21
C ALA A 194 9.17 -23.93 -5.62
N GLU A 195 10.15 -24.83 -5.66
CA GLU A 195 11.54 -24.52 -6.00
C GLU A 195 11.66 -23.88 -7.40
N ALA A 196 11.00 -24.46 -8.40
CA ALA A 196 10.99 -23.91 -9.76
C ALA A 196 10.39 -22.50 -9.81
N ALA A 197 9.33 -22.25 -9.04
CA ALA A 197 8.70 -20.93 -8.94
C ALA A 197 9.60 -19.92 -8.24
N LEU A 198 10.27 -20.32 -7.16
CA LEU A 198 11.20 -19.49 -6.41
C LEU A 198 12.42 -19.11 -7.27
N THR A 199 13.00 -20.07 -7.99
CA THR A 199 14.11 -19.81 -8.93
C THR A 199 13.68 -18.87 -10.05
N PHE A 200 12.53 -19.15 -10.69
CA PHE A 200 11.97 -18.27 -11.73
C PHE A 200 11.80 -16.83 -11.22
N ALA A 201 11.29 -16.65 -10.01
CA ALA A 201 11.03 -15.34 -9.44
C ALA A 201 12.31 -14.50 -9.21
N ILE A 202 13.44 -15.12 -8.90
CA ILE A 202 14.70 -14.38 -8.65
C ILE A 202 15.56 -14.18 -9.89
N GLU A 203 15.35 -14.99 -10.93
CA GLU A 203 16.06 -14.92 -12.21
C GLU A 203 15.34 -14.03 -13.24
N THR A 204 14.00 -13.96 -13.16
CA THR A 204 13.17 -13.23 -14.11
C THR A 204 13.02 -11.76 -13.68
N PRO A 205 13.43 -10.76 -14.49
CA PRO A 205 13.41 -9.36 -14.06
C PRO A 205 12.03 -8.81 -13.72
N ALA A 206 11.00 -9.22 -14.47
CA ALA A 206 9.61 -8.85 -14.23
C ALA A 206 8.67 -9.91 -14.83
N PHE A 207 7.55 -10.17 -14.15
CA PHE A 207 6.59 -11.21 -14.53
C PHE A 207 5.24 -10.98 -13.83
N TYR A 208 4.19 -11.59 -14.35
CA TYR A 208 2.90 -11.68 -13.68
C TYR A 208 2.85 -12.87 -12.72
N VAL A 209 2.14 -12.74 -11.59
CA VAL A 209 1.99 -13.84 -10.62
C VAL A 209 1.49 -15.15 -11.26
N ARG A 210 0.63 -15.08 -12.29
CA ARG A 210 0.16 -16.26 -13.05
C ARG A 210 1.26 -17.04 -13.77
N GLU A 211 2.42 -16.44 -14.00
CA GLU A 211 3.55 -17.04 -14.72
C GLU A 211 4.44 -17.89 -13.80
N LEU A 212 4.26 -17.82 -12.47
CA LEU A 212 4.99 -18.67 -11.53
C LEU A 212 4.75 -20.16 -11.86
N PRO A 213 5.78 -20.92 -12.25
CA PRO A 213 5.63 -22.29 -12.74
C PRO A 213 5.31 -23.28 -11.62
N GLY A 214 4.67 -24.41 -11.95
CA GLY A 214 4.54 -25.57 -11.07
C GLY A 214 3.64 -25.42 -9.84
N LEU A 215 2.95 -24.28 -9.68
CA LEU A 215 2.11 -23.96 -8.52
C LEU A 215 0.65 -23.70 -8.89
N GLY A 216 -0.27 -24.05 -8.00
CA GLY A 216 -1.68 -23.66 -8.09
C GLY A 216 -1.90 -22.17 -7.81
N ALA A 217 -3.10 -21.65 -8.10
CA ALA A 217 -3.40 -20.21 -7.98
C ALA A 217 -3.11 -19.64 -6.58
N GLU A 218 -3.58 -20.31 -5.52
CA GLU A 218 -3.37 -19.88 -4.14
C GLU A 218 -1.88 -19.93 -3.73
N GLU A 219 -1.16 -20.96 -4.17
CA GLU A 219 0.26 -21.13 -3.88
C GLU A 219 1.10 -20.05 -4.57
N ARG A 220 0.75 -19.67 -5.81
CA ARG A 220 1.38 -18.56 -6.53
C ARG A 220 1.21 -17.24 -5.76
N LEU A 221 0.00 -16.98 -5.28
CA LEU A 221 -0.31 -15.78 -4.50
C LEU A 221 0.44 -15.78 -3.17
N SER A 222 0.47 -16.90 -2.46
CA SER A 222 1.17 -17.05 -1.19
C SER A 222 2.69 -16.85 -1.34
N LEU A 223 3.30 -17.47 -2.36
CA LEU A 223 4.72 -17.28 -2.66
C LEU A 223 5.01 -15.82 -3.04
N ALA A 224 4.24 -15.25 -3.96
CA ALA A 224 4.40 -13.87 -4.39
C ALA A 224 4.28 -12.88 -3.21
N ALA A 225 3.27 -13.05 -2.35
CA ALA A 225 3.05 -12.20 -1.18
C ALA A 225 4.23 -12.29 -0.22
N SER A 226 4.75 -13.49 0.02
CA SER A 226 5.93 -13.70 0.86
C SER A 226 7.16 -13.01 0.29
N LEU A 227 7.38 -13.09 -1.02
CA LEU A 227 8.51 -12.45 -1.69
C LEU A 227 8.39 -10.92 -1.72
N VAL A 228 7.19 -10.37 -1.85
CA VAL A 228 6.96 -8.92 -1.71
C VAL A 228 7.17 -8.46 -0.27
N HIS A 229 6.69 -9.23 0.71
CA HIS A 229 6.89 -8.92 2.13
C HIS A 229 8.37 -8.95 2.54
N LEU A 230 9.14 -9.89 2.01
CA LEU A 230 10.60 -9.99 2.17
C LEU A 230 11.38 -8.98 1.31
N GLU A 231 10.66 -8.06 0.67
CA GLU A 231 11.15 -7.05 -0.26
C GLU A 231 11.84 -7.59 -1.53
N VAL A 232 11.90 -8.92 -1.74
CA VAL A 232 12.50 -9.63 -2.90
C VAL A 232 11.96 -9.12 -4.23
N LEU A 233 10.65 -8.90 -4.25
CA LEU A 233 9.90 -8.40 -5.39
C LEU A 233 9.19 -7.10 -4.99
N ASP A 234 9.08 -6.18 -5.93
CA ASP A 234 8.18 -5.04 -5.84
C ASP A 234 6.96 -5.30 -6.73
N VAL A 235 5.77 -4.87 -6.30
CA VAL A 235 4.64 -4.74 -7.23
C VAL A 235 5.03 -3.72 -8.30
N SER A 236 4.77 -3.98 -9.56
CA SER A 236 5.06 -3.07 -10.68
C SER A 236 3.76 -2.66 -11.35
N PRO A 237 3.68 -1.45 -11.95
CA PRO A 237 2.64 -1.12 -12.92
C PRO A 237 2.63 -2.10 -14.09
#